data_AF-A0A099L122-F1
#
_entry.id   AF-A0A099L122-F1
#
_cell.length_a   1.000
_cell.length_b   1.000
_cell.length_c   1.000
_cell.angle_alpha   90.00
_cell.angle_beta   90.00
_cell.angle_gamma   90.00
#
_symmetry.space_group_name_H-M   'P 1'
#
loop_
_entity.id
_entity.type
_entity.pdbx_description
1 polymer ?
#
loop_
_entity_poly.entity_id
_entity_poly.type
_entity_poly.pdbx_seq_one_letter_code
_entity_poly.pdbx_strand_id
1 'polypeptide(L)'
;MKFTALLVFSLSLMVSTNTNATLISTLGGVDEFIASTTLANSGDNAELSWVRDILQDQSITLDEKYNSSGSDWSLVTNEADVYSTALINTPGYFLLKFGVGQTGVNSHFLFKNVGDMAFGVIDFSLAGIVPNGKKFTIDRISHVDEFTATPPQTSIPEPMTISLFALGVLGLARRKRLIN
;
A
#
# COMPACT_ATOMS: atom_id res chain seq x y z
N MET A 1 -23.02 17.30 45.73
CA MET A 1 -21.97 17.91 44.88
C MET A 1 -20.76 17.01 44.61
N LYS A 2 -20.50 15.91 45.34
CA LYS A 2 -19.34 15.03 45.08
C LYS A 2 -19.58 13.92 44.03
N PHE A 3 -20.84 13.57 43.74
CA PHE A 3 -21.19 12.53 42.76
C PHE A 3 -21.16 13.01 41.30
N THR A 4 -21.38 14.30 41.05
CA THR A 4 -21.33 14.87 39.69
C THR A 4 -19.92 14.99 39.13
N ALA A 5 -18.91 15.19 39.98
CA ALA A 5 -17.51 15.27 39.55
C ALA A 5 -16.96 13.91 39.07
N LEU A 6 -17.40 12.79 39.65
CA LEU A 6 -16.95 11.44 39.29
C LEU A 6 -17.54 10.96 37.96
N LEU A 7 -18.78 11.40 37.66
CA LEU A 7 -19.46 11.07 36.41
C LEU A 7 -18.82 11.78 35.20
N VAL A 8 -18.38 13.03 35.38
CA VAL A 8 -17.71 13.81 34.33
C VAL A 8 -16.31 13.26 34.02
N PHE A 9 -15.57 12.78 35.02
CA PHE A 9 -14.26 12.15 34.83
C PHE A 9 -14.34 10.80 34.10
N SER A 10 -15.42 10.03 34.32
CA SER A 10 -15.62 8.74 33.65
C SER A 10 -16.01 8.89 32.18
N LEU A 11 -16.66 10.00 31.81
CA LEU A 11 -17.07 10.27 30.43
C LEU A 11 -15.91 10.80 29.56
N SER A 12 -14.89 11.42 30.17
CA SER A 12 -13.70 11.92 29.45
C SER A 12 -12.70 10.82 29.07
N LEU A 13 -12.82 9.61 29.62
CA LEU A 13 -11.96 8.46 29.29
C LEU A 13 -12.41 7.69 28.03
N MET A 14 -13.54 8.06 27.43
CA MET A 14 -14.13 7.38 26.27
C MET A 14 -13.85 8.08 24.94
N VAL A 15 -13.09 9.18 24.93
CA VAL A 15 -12.63 9.81 23.68
C VAL A 15 -11.30 9.19 23.27
N SER A 16 -11.35 7.91 22.88
CA SER A 16 -10.25 7.29 22.15
C SER A 16 -10.50 7.53 20.67
N THR A 17 -9.89 8.57 20.10
CA THR A 17 -9.80 8.69 18.65
C THR A 17 -8.84 7.62 18.16
N ASN A 18 -9.36 6.57 17.54
CA ASN A 18 -8.54 5.61 16.79
C ASN A 18 -7.93 6.35 15.59
N THR A 19 -6.79 7.01 15.82
CA THR A 19 -5.89 7.43 14.75
C THR A 19 -5.09 6.18 14.39
N ASN A 20 -5.58 5.45 13.40
CA ASN A 20 -4.85 4.30 12.87
C ASN A 20 -3.65 4.85 12.11
N ALA A 21 -2.50 4.90 12.79
CA ALA A 21 -1.22 5.16 12.16
C ALA A 21 -0.84 3.94 11.32
N THR A 22 -0.88 4.06 10.00
CA THR A 22 -0.34 3.04 9.11
C THR A 22 1.18 3.20 9.06
N LEU A 23 1.89 2.23 9.64
CA LEU A 23 3.35 2.18 9.63
C LEU A 23 3.84 1.37 8.43
N ILE A 24 5.02 1.74 7.90
CA ILE A 24 5.65 1.02 6.78
C ILE A 24 5.87 -0.47 7.08
N SER A 25 6.17 -0.81 8.34
CA SER A 25 6.34 -2.20 8.79
C SER A 25 5.06 -3.03 8.68
N THR A 26 3.88 -2.39 8.75
CA THR A 26 2.58 -3.05 8.59
C THR A 26 2.29 -3.32 7.11
N LEU A 27 2.82 -2.49 6.22
CA LEU A 27 2.58 -2.57 4.78
C LEU A 27 3.62 -3.43 4.04
N GLY A 28 4.61 -3.99 4.74
CA GLY A 28 5.61 -4.88 4.16
C GLY A 28 6.78 -4.19 3.44
N GLY A 29 6.69 -2.89 3.14
CA GLY A 29 7.78 -2.12 2.52
C GLY A 29 7.29 -1.08 1.52
N VAL A 30 8.23 -0.45 0.80
CA VAL A 30 7.93 0.39 -0.38
C VAL A 30 8.01 -0.47 -1.63
N ASP A 31 7.08 -0.26 -2.56
CA ASP A 31 7.05 -0.92 -3.85
C ASP A 31 8.14 -0.42 -4.80
N GLU A 32 8.61 -1.33 -5.65
CA GLU A 32 9.73 -1.07 -6.54
C GLU A 32 9.26 -0.34 -7.80
N PHE A 33 9.82 0.84 -8.06
CA PHE A 33 9.59 1.57 -9.32
C PHE A 33 10.33 0.88 -10.47
N ILE A 34 9.61 0.56 -11.55
CA ILE A 34 10.17 -0.15 -12.71
C ILE A 34 10.45 0.82 -13.86
N ALA A 35 9.41 1.52 -14.32
CA ALA A 35 9.46 2.34 -15.52
C ALA A 35 8.37 3.40 -15.54
N SER A 36 8.57 4.45 -16.33
CA SER A 36 7.54 5.45 -16.60
C SER A 36 7.53 5.88 -18.06
N THR A 37 6.37 6.29 -18.55
CA THR A 37 6.18 6.76 -19.93
C THR A 37 5.01 7.74 -20.06
N THR A 38 4.86 8.32 -21.26
CA THR A 38 3.64 9.01 -21.67
C THR A 38 3.02 8.26 -22.84
N LEU A 39 1.95 7.50 -22.59
CA LEU A 39 1.20 6.86 -23.67
C LEU A 39 0.26 7.87 -24.34
N ALA A 40 0.18 7.81 -25.67
CA ALA A 40 -0.76 8.63 -26.45
C ALA A 40 -2.23 8.22 -26.21
N ASN A 41 -2.45 6.94 -25.91
CA ASN A 41 -3.74 6.35 -25.56
C ASN A 41 -3.62 5.64 -24.21
N SER A 42 -4.62 5.81 -23.35
CA SER A 42 -4.73 5.13 -22.04
C SER A 42 -5.89 4.13 -22.03
N GLY A 43 -6.07 3.46 -23.17
CA GLY A 43 -6.99 2.33 -23.27
C GLY A 43 -6.29 1.08 -22.77
N ASP A 44 -7.07 0.15 -22.25
CA ASP A 44 -6.60 -1.04 -21.53
C ASP A 44 -5.58 -1.84 -22.36
N ASN A 45 -5.83 -2.01 -23.65
CA ASN A 45 -4.91 -2.70 -24.56
C ASN A 45 -3.56 -1.98 -24.72
N ALA A 46 -3.54 -0.64 -24.70
CA ALA A 46 -2.31 0.13 -24.87
C ALA A 46 -1.45 0.07 -23.60
N GLU A 47 -2.08 0.21 -22.44
CA GLU A 47 -1.42 0.09 -21.13
C GLU A 47 -0.92 -1.33 -20.90
N LEU A 48 -1.75 -2.35 -21.15
CA LEU A 48 -1.34 -3.75 -21.04
C LEU A 48 -0.21 -4.11 -22.01
N SER A 49 -0.27 -3.68 -23.27
CA SER A 49 0.81 -3.93 -24.23
C SER A 49 2.12 -3.31 -23.76
N TRP A 50 2.07 -2.06 -23.28
CA TRP A 50 3.25 -1.39 -22.75
C TRP A 50 3.83 -2.12 -21.54
N VAL A 51 3.00 -2.56 -20.59
CA VAL A 51 3.45 -3.32 -19.42
C VAL A 51 4.10 -4.64 -19.83
N ARG A 52 3.49 -5.41 -20.74
CA ARG A 52 4.07 -6.65 -21.27
C ARG A 52 5.41 -6.44 -21.95
N ASP A 53 5.56 -5.33 -22.68
CA ASP A 53 6.81 -4.98 -23.35
C ASP A 53 7.89 -4.56 -22.36
N ILE A 54 7.55 -3.82 -21.30
CA ILE A 54 8.51 -3.44 -20.25
C ILE A 54 8.97 -4.66 -19.44
N LEU A 55 8.04 -5.53 -19.08
CA LEU A 55 8.31 -6.73 -18.28
C LEU A 55 8.88 -7.89 -19.11
N GLN A 56 8.82 -7.81 -20.45
CA GLN A 56 9.17 -8.89 -21.37
C GLN A 56 8.38 -10.19 -21.08
N ASP A 57 7.13 -10.05 -20.64
CA ASP A 57 6.26 -11.16 -20.23
C ASP A 57 4.86 -10.98 -20.84
N GLN A 58 4.50 -11.88 -21.75
CA GLN A 58 3.21 -11.85 -22.44
C GLN A 58 2.09 -12.55 -21.65
N SER A 59 2.41 -13.22 -20.55
CA SER A 59 1.45 -13.90 -19.67
C SER A 59 0.70 -12.92 -18.75
N ILE A 60 1.21 -11.70 -18.58
CA ILE A 60 0.59 -10.65 -17.78
C ILE A 60 -0.82 -10.36 -18.27
N THR A 61 -1.78 -10.33 -17.36
CA THR A 61 -3.16 -9.90 -17.62
C THR A 61 -3.46 -8.60 -16.86
N LEU A 62 -4.31 -7.77 -17.44
CA LEU A 62 -4.96 -6.68 -16.72
C LEU A 62 -6.16 -7.28 -16.00
N ASP A 63 -6.17 -7.23 -14.68
CA ASP A 63 -7.25 -7.83 -13.90
C ASP A 63 -8.30 -6.79 -13.52
N GLU A 64 -7.85 -5.58 -13.21
CA GLU A 64 -8.74 -4.51 -12.78
C GLU A 64 -8.20 -3.15 -13.20
N LYS A 65 -9.13 -2.25 -13.50
CA LYS A 65 -8.84 -0.84 -13.81
C LYS A 65 -9.92 0.03 -13.21
N TYR A 66 -9.51 0.90 -12.31
CA TYR A 66 -10.44 1.74 -11.56
C TYR A 66 -9.94 3.15 -11.40
N ASN A 67 -10.88 4.09 -11.37
CA ASN A 67 -10.58 5.48 -11.09
C ASN A 67 -10.08 5.59 -9.65
N SER A 68 -9.00 6.35 -9.47
CA SER A 68 -8.44 6.69 -8.18
C SER A 68 -8.01 8.14 -8.21
N SER A 69 -7.98 8.74 -7.04
CA SER A 69 -7.67 10.15 -6.80
C SER A 69 -6.72 10.26 -5.61
N GLY A 70 -6.12 11.43 -5.42
CA GLY A 70 -5.18 11.64 -4.32
C GLY A 70 -5.76 11.40 -2.92
N SER A 71 -7.09 11.54 -2.75
CA SER A 71 -7.75 11.25 -1.47
C SER A 71 -7.80 9.76 -1.11
N ASP A 72 -7.61 8.88 -2.09
CA ASP A 72 -7.57 7.43 -1.87
C ASP A 72 -6.20 6.97 -1.34
N TRP A 73 -5.23 7.88 -1.30
CA TRP A 73 -3.87 7.64 -0.88
C TRP A 73 -3.59 8.35 0.43
N SER A 74 -3.05 7.59 1.39
CA SER A 74 -2.73 8.08 2.72
C SER A 74 -1.21 8.12 2.92
N LEU A 75 -0.71 9.24 3.45
CA LEU A 75 0.68 9.37 3.85
C LEU A 75 0.99 8.33 4.95
N VAL A 76 2.06 7.56 4.75
CA VAL A 76 2.52 6.58 5.73
C VAL A 76 3.08 7.33 6.95
N THR A 77 2.78 6.82 8.14
CA THR A 77 3.15 7.50 9.39
C THR A 77 4.67 7.54 9.54
N ASN A 78 5.20 8.72 9.89
CA ASN A 78 6.64 9.04 10.01
C ASN A 78 7.42 9.05 8.69
N GLU A 79 6.74 9.02 7.55
CA GLU A 79 7.34 9.18 6.24
C GLU A 79 7.03 10.56 5.66
N ALA A 80 7.92 11.09 4.81
CA ALA A 80 7.73 12.40 4.20
C ALA A 80 7.00 12.33 2.86
N ASP A 81 7.36 11.35 2.03
CA ASP A 81 6.92 11.25 0.63
C ASP A 81 6.41 9.83 0.27
N VAL A 82 6.18 8.99 1.29
CA VAL A 82 5.69 7.62 1.11
C VAL A 82 4.19 7.57 1.36
N TYR A 83 3.45 7.12 0.36
CA TYR A 83 1.99 7.02 0.40
C TYR A 83 1.56 5.59 0.16
N SER A 84 0.40 5.24 0.72
CA SER A 84 -0.20 3.93 0.57
C SER A 84 -1.65 4.04 0.16
N THR A 85 -2.12 3.08 -0.63
CA THR A 85 -3.53 2.85 -0.89
C THR A 85 -3.84 1.35 -0.82
N ALA A 86 -5.10 1.01 -0.57
CA ALA A 86 -5.56 -0.37 -0.68
C ALA A 86 -5.81 -0.70 -2.16
N LEU A 87 -5.30 -1.85 -2.59
CA LEU A 87 -5.59 -2.41 -3.90
C LEU A 87 -6.87 -3.25 -3.83
N ILE A 88 -7.55 -3.41 -4.97
CA ILE A 88 -8.79 -4.20 -5.06
C ILE A 88 -8.46 -5.69 -5.00
N ASN A 89 -7.40 -6.12 -5.68
CA ASN A 89 -6.92 -7.49 -5.66
C ASN A 89 -5.59 -7.61 -4.90
N THR A 90 -4.76 -8.56 -5.32
CA THR A 90 -3.38 -8.74 -4.83
C THR A 90 -2.42 -8.83 -6.03
N PRO A 91 -2.32 -7.76 -6.84
CA PRO A 91 -1.58 -7.83 -8.09
C PRO A 91 -0.07 -7.88 -7.84
N GLY A 92 0.66 -8.56 -8.74
CA GLY A 92 2.13 -8.54 -8.72
C GLY A 92 2.71 -7.22 -9.22
N TYR A 93 1.96 -6.51 -10.06
CA TYR A 93 2.34 -5.23 -10.63
C TYR A 93 1.14 -4.29 -10.68
N PHE A 94 1.37 -3.00 -10.54
CA PHE A 94 0.32 -2.01 -10.71
C PHE A 94 0.88 -0.78 -11.41
N LEU A 95 0.02 -0.12 -12.19
CA LEU A 95 0.35 1.08 -12.93
C LEU A 95 -0.49 2.23 -12.40
N LEU A 96 0.18 3.33 -12.07
CA LEU A 96 -0.47 4.58 -11.74
C LEU A 96 -0.49 5.51 -12.95
N LYS A 97 -1.68 5.97 -13.30
CA LYS A 97 -1.83 7.02 -14.30
C LYS A 97 -2.15 8.36 -13.65
N PHE A 98 -1.42 9.38 -14.08
CA PHE A 98 -1.60 10.75 -13.65
C PHE A 98 -2.13 11.64 -14.76
N GLY A 99 -3.05 12.53 -14.39
CA GLY A 99 -3.51 13.65 -15.20
C GLY A 99 -2.42 14.70 -15.33
N VAL A 100 -1.51 14.51 -16.28
CA VAL A 100 -0.33 15.39 -16.42
C VAL A 100 -0.63 16.69 -17.17
N GLY A 101 -1.61 16.76 -18.07
CA GLY A 101 -2.01 18.02 -18.74
C GLY A 101 -0.85 18.76 -19.43
N GLN A 102 -0.15 18.10 -20.37
CA GLN A 102 0.98 18.65 -21.14
C GLN A 102 2.12 19.27 -20.30
N THR A 103 2.35 18.79 -19.08
CA THR A 103 3.44 19.28 -18.21
C THR A 103 4.84 18.80 -18.62
N GLY A 104 4.95 17.96 -19.66
CA GLY A 104 6.22 17.35 -20.09
C GLY A 104 6.76 16.30 -19.12
N VAL A 105 5.90 15.77 -18.25
CA VAL A 105 6.21 14.69 -17.30
C VAL A 105 5.50 13.43 -17.77
N ASN A 106 6.12 12.27 -17.50
CA ASN A 106 5.49 10.97 -17.75
C ASN A 106 4.16 10.86 -17.01
N SER A 107 3.18 10.23 -17.66
CA SER A 107 1.82 10.08 -17.14
C SER A 107 1.53 8.68 -16.60
N HIS A 108 2.29 7.66 -17.01
CA HIS A 108 2.10 6.28 -16.60
C HIS A 108 3.36 5.83 -15.87
N PHE A 109 3.20 5.27 -14.67
CA PHE A 109 4.28 4.80 -13.82
C PHE A 109 3.97 3.37 -13.40
N LEU A 110 4.88 2.44 -13.68
CA LEU A 110 4.74 1.03 -13.38
C LEU A 110 5.56 0.68 -12.13
N PHE A 111 4.93 -0.04 -11.22
CA PHE A 111 5.51 -0.51 -9.98
C PHE A 111 5.34 -2.02 -9.84
N LYS A 112 6.29 -2.65 -9.14
CA LYS A 112 6.20 -4.03 -8.69
C LYS A 112 5.77 -4.06 -7.23
N ASN A 113 4.70 -4.78 -6.96
CA ASN A 113 4.25 -4.98 -5.59
C ASN A 113 5.19 -5.98 -4.90
N VAL A 114 5.90 -5.54 -3.85
CA VAL A 114 6.87 -6.36 -3.12
C VAL A 114 6.60 -6.44 -1.61
N GLY A 115 5.72 -5.59 -1.10
CA GLY A 115 5.31 -5.57 0.30
C GLY A 115 4.11 -6.48 0.56
N ASP A 116 3.15 -5.96 1.32
CA ASP A 116 1.82 -6.56 1.41
C ASP A 116 1.08 -6.34 0.10
N MET A 117 0.80 -7.42 -0.63
CA MET A 117 0.18 -7.36 -1.97
C MET A 117 -1.22 -6.73 -1.97
N ALA A 118 -1.86 -6.57 -0.81
CA ALA A 118 -3.14 -5.87 -0.68
C ALA A 118 -3.01 -4.34 -0.71
N PHE A 119 -1.78 -3.81 -0.67
CA PHE A 119 -1.50 -2.38 -0.66
C PHE A 119 -0.52 -2.01 -1.77
N GLY A 120 -0.72 -0.82 -2.34
CA GLY A 120 0.29 -0.15 -3.16
C GLY A 120 0.98 0.91 -2.32
N VAL A 121 2.29 0.81 -2.13
CA VAL A 121 3.10 1.69 -1.29
C VAL A 121 4.18 2.36 -2.12
N ILE A 122 4.08 3.66 -2.35
CA ILE A 122 5.00 4.36 -3.25
C ILE A 122 5.72 5.46 -2.51
N ASP A 123 7.04 5.47 -2.66
CA ASP A 123 7.86 6.64 -2.40
C ASP A 123 7.93 7.50 -3.67
N PHE A 124 7.26 8.64 -3.64
CA PHE A 124 7.20 9.54 -4.78
C PHE A 124 8.57 10.15 -5.10
N SER A 125 9.43 10.36 -4.09
CA SER A 125 10.76 10.92 -4.31
C SER A 125 11.63 10.01 -5.19
N LEU A 126 11.49 8.68 -5.02
CA LEU A 126 12.20 7.66 -5.82
C LEU A 126 11.68 7.57 -7.25
N ALA A 127 10.37 7.78 -7.46
CA ALA A 127 9.77 7.81 -8.79
C ALA A 127 10.04 9.11 -9.57
N GLY A 128 10.84 10.04 -9.00
CA GLY A 128 11.08 11.37 -9.57
C GLY A 128 9.84 12.27 -9.53
N ILE A 129 8.87 11.93 -8.69
CA ILE A 129 7.60 12.60 -8.47
C ILE A 129 7.78 13.48 -7.22
N VAL A 130 7.73 14.81 -7.37
CA VAL A 130 7.97 15.72 -6.22
C VAL A 130 6.63 16.18 -5.64
N PRO A 131 6.21 15.75 -4.43
CA PRO A 131 4.85 15.99 -3.91
C PRO A 131 4.49 17.47 -3.69
N ASN A 132 5.51 18.34 -3.55
CA ASN A 132 5.36 19.80 -3.38
C ASN A 132 6.03 20.63 -4.48
N GLY A 133 6.41 19.99 -5.60
CA GLY A 133 6.90 20.67 -6.79
C GLY A 133 5.75 20.96 -7.75
N LYS A 134 5.84 22.05 -8.53
CA LYS A 134 4.85 22.46 -9.56
C LYS A 134 4.52 21.41 -10.63
N LYS A 135 5.08 20.20 -10.57
CA LYS A 135 5.04 19.20 -11.63
C LYS A 135 4.15 18.00 -11.31
N PHE A 136 3.89 17.67 -10.05
CA PHE A 136 3.14 16.45 -9.73
C PHE A 136 2.65 16.41 -8.28
N THR A 137 1.33 16.35 -8.08
CA THR A 137 0.72 16.17 -6.76
C THR A 137 -0.08 14.88 -6.78
N ILE A 138 -0.22 14.23 -5.61
CA ILE A 138 -0.98 12.99 -5.47
C ILE A 138 -2.44 13.13 -5.93
N ASP A 139 -2.99 14.34 -5.83
CA ASP A 139 -4.32 14.71 -6.31
C ASP A 139 -4.54 14.50 -7.82
N ARG A 140 -3.46 14.28 -8.59
CA ARG A 140 -3.54 14.09 -10.04
C ARG A 140 -3.60 12.62 -10.46
N ILE A 141 -3.66 11.68 -9.54
CA ILE A 141 -3.97 10.29 -9.88
C ILE A 141 -5.33 10.29 -10.58
N SER A 142 -5.40 9.58 -11.71
CA SER A 142 -6.60 9.42 -12.52
C SER A 142 -7.18 8.03 -12.34
N HIS A 143 -6.31 7.01 -12.41
CA HIS A 143 -6.71 5.61 -12.28
C HIS A 143 -5.51 4.75 -11.89
N VAL A 144 -5.82 3.56 -11.39
CA VAL A 144 -4.88 2.48 -11.11
C VAL A 144 -5.25 1.30 -11.99
N ASP A 145 -4.24 0.70 -12.62
CA ASP A 145 -4.37 -0.57 -13.32
C ASP A 145 -3.64 -1.65 -12.51
N GLU A 146 -4.31 -2.78 -12.27
CA GLU A 146 -3.78 -3.91 -11.53
C GLU A 146 -3.47 -5.07 -12.48
N PHE A 147 -2.25 -5.60 -12.39
CA PHE A 147 -1.78 -6.68 -13.24
C PHE A 147 -1.33 -7.89 -12.43
N THR A 148 -1.94 -9.04 -12.71
CA THR A 148 -1.46 -10.33 -12.25
C THR A 148 -0.35 -10.77 -13.19
N ALA A 149 0.84 -10.90 -12.60
CA ALA A 149 1.78 -11.89 -13.06
C ALA A 149 1.50 -13.18 -12.31
N THR A 150 1.65 -14.33 -12.97
CA THR A 150 1.80 -15.58 -12.22
C THR A 150 3.03 -15.40 -11.32
N PRO A 151 2.89 -15.20 -9.99
CA PRO A 151 4.00 -14.68 -9.21
C PRO A 151 4.95 -15.82 -8.83
N PRO A 152 6.28 -15.61 -8.81
CA PRO A 152 7.12 -16.39 -7.92
C PRO A 152 6.69 -15.99 -6.50
N GLN A 153 6.08 -16.92 -5.76
CA GLN A 153 5.64 -16.65 -4.40
C GLN A 153 6.85 -16.25 -3.54
N THR A 154 6.98 -14.96 -3.24
CA THR A 154 7.87 -14.51 -2.17
C THR A 154 7.16 -14.83 -0.87
N SER A 155 7.56 -15.92 -0.23
CA SER A 155 7.06 -16.29 1.08
C SER A 155 7.40 -15.17 2.07
N ILE A 156 6.40 -14.35 2.41
CA ILE A 156 6.52 -13.41 3.52
C ILE A 156 6.77 -14.25 4.78
N PRO A 157 7.90 -14.04 5.51
CA PRO A 157 8.14 -14.77 6.74
C PRO A 157 6.97 -14.53 7.70
N GLU A 158 6.33 -15.60 8.16
CA GLU A 158 5.23 -15.49 9.11
C GLU A 158 5.68 -14.68 10.35
N PRO A 159 4.82 -13.79 10.89
CA PRO A 159 5.15 -13.04 12.08
C PRO A 159 5.59 -13.97 13.22
N MET A 160 6.78 -13.74 13.77
CA MET A 160 7.38 -14.50 14.89
C MET A 160 6.45 -14.60 16.12
N THR A 161 5.43 -13.74 16.18
CA THR A 161 4.33 -13.74 17.15
C THR A 161 3.56 -15.06 17.21
N ILE A 162 3.32 -15.78 16.10
CA ILE A 162 2.64 -17.09 16.15
C ILE A 162 3.54 -18.13 16.82
N SER A 163 4.83 -18.12 16.51
CA SER A 163 5.81 -19.00 17.17
C SER A 163 5.92 -18.69 18.66
N LEU A 164 5.96 -17.41 19.04
CA LEU A 164 6.02 -16.99 20.44
C LEU A 164 4.72 -17.32 21.21
N PHE A 165 3.57 -17.16 20.57
CA PHE A 165 2.27 -17.56 21.12
C PHE A 165 2.21 -19.08 21.35
N ALA A 166 2.63 -19.88 20.37
CA ALA A 166 2.70 -21.33 20.49
C ALA A 166 3.62 -21.77 21.65
N LEU A 167 4.79 -21.15 21.78
CA LEU A 167 5.72 -21.39 22.90
C LEU A 167 5.12 -20.99 24.25
N GLY A 168 4.38 -19.88 24.31
CA GLY A 168 3.67 -19.44 25.51
C GLY A 168 2.61 -20.45 25.97
N VAL A 169 1.83 -21.00 25.05
CA VAL A 169 0.84 -22.06 25.33
C VAL A 169 1.51 -23.35 25.79
N LEU A 170 2.60 -23.77 25.14
CA LEU A 170 3.41 -24.93 25.54
C LEU A 170 4.00 -24.78 26.95
N GLY A 171 4.47 -23.58 27.31
CA GLY A 171 4.95 -23.26 28.66
C GLY A 171 3.86 -23.37 29.73
N LEU A 172 2.65 -22.89 29.43
CA LEU A 172 1.48 -23.00 30.33
C LEU A 172 1.00 -24.44 30.49
N ALA A 173 1.03 -25.24 29.41
CA ALA A 173 0.63 -26.65 29.45
C ALA A 173 1.57 -27.50 30.34
N ARG A 174 2.88 -27.22 30.35
CA ARG A 174 3.84 -27.91 31.22
C ARG A 174 3.74 -27.50 32.69
N ARG A 175 3.21 -26.31 33.01
CA ARG A 175 3.10 -25.82 34.40
C ARG A 175 2.10 -26.61 35.26
N LYS A 176 1.16 -27.35 34.66
CA LYS A 176 0.19 -28.17 35.41
C LYS A 176 0.76 -29.42 36.09
N ARG A 177 2.06 -29.74 35.91
CA ARG A 177 2.69 -30.94 36.50
C ARG A 177 3.50 -30.66 37.78
N LEU A 178 3.58 -29.42 38.25
CA LEU A 178 4.40 -29.03 39.42
C LEU A 178 3.60 -28.62 40.66
N ILE A 179 2.28 -28.87 40.67
CA ILE A 179 1.42 -28.67 41.85
C ILE A 179 0.74 -30.01 42.12
N ASN A 180 1.49 -30.95 42.68
CA ASN A 180 1.02 -32.15 43.39
C ASN A 180 2.16 -32.62 44.31
#